data_AF-A0A847P7R9-F1
#
_entry.id   AF-A0A847P7R9-F1
#
_cell.length_a   1.000
_cell.length_b   1.000
_cell.length_c   1.000
_cell.angle_alpha   90.00
_cell.angle_beta   90.00
_cell.angle_gamma   90.00
#
_symmetry.space_group_name_H-M   'P 1'
#
loop_
_entity.id
_entity.type
_entity.pdbx_description
1 polymer ?
#
loop_
_entity_poly.entity_id
_entity_poly.type
_entity_poly.pdbx_seq_one_letter_code
_entity_poly.pdbx_strand_id
1 'polypeptide(L)'
;MSKQNIIYKRTDVQNRILDLEEKYMNCLENIFTSRVFIEDLKRIETETQEYYDTLDEVWGKKNKVKEVSERLLRHHIYLKFSSNAKFYSSPISCDIALELSDVVLNIDVKTIDKVGNSGELYTTQFEHNQTSFLNKKVLSSGIFPGFTVKSNLNAIDPRTKKPLLTFLVKIGYSDDGRGIFNFINSSQHPSLVITCLPNGALSNLFDNDLFNNFKDYIYYDAPNGAYYKPRFITNKDEFSALTNESKFTKIEQVTDIPETWKRVLWSNKIGYFDSKNKTLWWTVEKKKGRHWDIYLYAVKKGNTARFNDEWLEERYNSNNKLWRGVRKYYKIYDILKKNHN
;
A
#
# COMPACT_ATOMS: atom_id res chain seq x y z
N MET A 1 14.21 -12.65 0.81
CA MET A 1 12.84 -12.37 0.32
C MET A 1 11.89 -12.84 1.40
N SER A 2 10.90 -12.04 1.80
CA SER A 2 9.93 -12.45 2.82
C SER A 2 8.97 -13.47 2.24
N LYS A 3 9.29 -14.75 2.43
CA LYS A 3 8.42 -15.89 2.12
C LYS A 3 7.88 -16.46 3.43
N GLN A 4 6.68 -17.04 3.37
CA GLN A 4 6.12 -17.74 4.52
C GLN A 4 6.96 -18.99 4.85
N ASN A 5 7.51 -19.06 6.06
CA ASN A 5 8.26 -20.19 6.57
C ASN A 5 7.30 -21.30 7.03
N ILE A 6 7.47 -22.49 6.46
CA ILE A 6 6.64 -23.67 6.77
C ILE A 6 7.21 -24.59 7.84
N ILE A 7 8.46 -24.34 8.27
CA ILE A 7 9.20 -25.15 9.25
C ILE A 7 9.00 -24.60 10.66
N TYR A 8 8.72 -23.30 10.80
CA TYR A 8 8.48 -22.68 12.10
C TYR A 8 7.28 -23.31 12.80
N LYS A 9 7.45 -23.58 14.11
CA LYS A 9 6.37 -24.06 14.96
C LYS A 9 5.24 -23.03 14.99
N ARG A 10 4.02 -23.50 14.72
CA ARG A 10 2.80 -22.68 14.70
C ARG A 10 1.96 -22.94 15.94
N THR A 11 1.25 -21.92 16.39
CA THR A 11 0.18 -22.06 17.38
C THR A 11 -1.14 -22.41 16.70
N ASP A 12 -2.11 -22.91 17.46
CA ASP A 12 -3.46 -23.21 16.95
C ASP A 12 -4.15 -21.97 16.38
N VAL A 13 -3.91 -20.80 17.00
CA VAL A 13 -4.42 -19.52 16.52
C VAL A 13 -3.83 -19.19 15.16
N GLN A 14 -2.52 -19.38 14.98
CA GLN A 14 -1.88 -19.14 13.68
C GLN A 14 -2.41 -20.09 12.61
N ASN A 15 -2.54 -21.38 12.92
CA ASN A 15 -3.12 -22.37 11.99
C ASN A 15 -4.54 -21.97 11.57
N ARG A 16 -5.39 -21.59 12.53
CA ARG A 16 -6.74 -21.12 12.24
C ARG A 16 -6.74 -19.87 11.34
N ILE A 17 -5.86 -18.91 11.59
CA ILE A 17 -5.77 -17.69 10.78
C ILE A 17 -5.35 -18.02 9.35
N LEU A 18 -4.35 -18.89 9.16
CA LEU A 18 -3.90 -19.31 7.82
C LEU A 18 -5.03 -19.91 6.99
N ASP A 19 -5.87 -20.76 7.61
CA ASP A 19 -7.01 -21.38 6.94
C ASP A 19 -8.12 -20.37 6.63
N LEU A 20 -8.36 -19.41 7.53
CA LEU A 20 -9.33 -18.35 7.32
C LEU A 20 -8.88 -17.37 6.22
N GLU A 21 -7.59 -17.03 6.14
CA GLU A 21 -7.03 -16.23 5.05
C GLU A 21 -7.27 -16.90 3.68
N GLU A 22 -7.00 -18.19 3.55
CA GLU A 22 -7.27 -18.96 2.32
C GLU A 22 -8.77 -19.00 2.00
N LYS A 23 -9.61 -19.33 2.99
CA LYS A 23 -11.07 -19.38 2.87
C LYS A 23 -11.63 -18.06 2.32
N TYR A 24 -11.29 -16.94 2.95
CA TYR A 24 -11.82 -15.64 2.55
C TYR A 24 -11.21 -15.13 1.25
N MET A 25 -9.96 -15.50 0.90
CA MET A 25 -9.42 -15.24 -0.43
C MET A 25 -10.28 -15.89 -1.52
N ASN A 26 -10.66 -17.16 -1.34
CA ASN A 26 -11.54 -17.87 -2.28
C ASN A 26 -12.93 -17.25 -2.36
N CYS A 27 -13.50 -16.84 -1.22
CA CYS A 27 -14.78 -16.15 -1.21
C CYS A 27 -14.73 -14.83 -1.99
N LEU A 28 -13.70 -14.01 -1.78
CA LEU A 28 -13.55 -12.71 -2.44
C LEU A 28 -13.25 -12.85 -3.94
N GLU A 29 -12.41 -13.80 -4.34
CA GLU A 29 -12.23 -14.14 -5.77
C GLU A 29 -13.58 -14.41 -6.42
N ASN A 30 -14.37 -15.33 -5.87
CA ASN A 30 -15.65 -15.71 -6.45
C ASN A 30 -16.62 -14.52 -6.61
N ILE A 31 -16.56 -13.53 -5.72
CA ILE A 31 -17.37 -12.31 -5.83
C ILE A 31 -16.84 -11.45 -7.00
N PHE A 32 -15.56 -11.09 -6.97
CA PHE A 32 -14.99 -10.10 -7.87
C PHE A 32 -14.68 -10.63 -9.28
N THR A 33 -14.74 -11.94 -9.48
CA THR A 33 -14.68 -12.56 -10.81
C THR A 33 -16.04 -13.07 -11.27
N SER A 34 -17.11 -12.82 -10.52
CA SER A 34 -18.47 -13.20 -10.94
C SER A 34 -18.91 -12.40 -12.15
N ARG A 35 -19.74 -13.01 -13.01
CA ARG A 35 -20.29 -12.34 -14.18
C ARG A 35 -21.00 -11.03 -13.82
N VAL A 36 -21.82 -11.03 -12.77
CA VAL A 36 -22.58 -9.84 -12.34
C VAL A 36 -21.64 -8.70 -11.92
N PHE A 37 -20.60 -8.99 -11.15
CA PHE A 37 -19.60 -7.97 -10.78
C PHE A 37 -18.90 -7.39 -12.02
N ILE A 38 -18.56 -8.22 -13.00
CA ILE A 38 -17.89 -7.79 -14.23
C ILE A 38 -18.82 -6.99 -15.14
N GLU A 39 -20.11 -7.34 -15.22
CA GLU A 39 -21.13 -6.56 -15.91
C GLU A 39 -21.28 -5.17 -15.27
N ASP A 40 -21.33 -5.09 -13.95
CA ASP A 40 -21.39 -3.81 -13.23
C ASP A 40 -20.14 -2.95 -13.44
N LEU A 41 -18.97 -3.57 -13.43
CA LEU A 41 -17.72 -2.88 -13.74
C LEU A 41 -17.73 -2.32 -15.17
N LYS A 42 -18.26 -3.07 -16.14
CA LYS A 42 -18.41 -2.61 -17.52
C LYS A 42 -19.42 -1.46 -17.64
N ARG A 43 -20.50 -1.48 -16.85
CA ARG A 43 -21.46 -0.36 -16.79
C ARG A 43 -20.79 0.91 -16.27
N ILE A 44 -19.99 0.81 -15.22
CA ILE A 44 -19.20 1.94 -14.70
C ILE A 44 -18.26 2.50 -15.77
N GLU A 45 -17.60 1.63 -16.55
CA GLU A 45 -16.75 2.07 -17.66
C GLU A 45 -17.52 2.88 -18.69
N THR A 46 -18.67 2.35 -19.15
CA THR A 46 -19.54 3.02 -20.12
C THR A 46 -20.01 4.37 -19.60
N GLU A 47 -20.49 4.44 -18.37
CA GLU A 47 -20.98 5.67 -17.76
C GLU A 47 -19.84 6.69 -17.55
N THR A 48 -18.67 6.25 -17.09
CA THR A 48 -17.50 7.13 -16.92
C THR A 48 -17.04 7.73 -18.25
N GLN A 49 -17.10 6.94 -19.32
CA GLN A 49 -16.76 7.38 -20.67
C GLN A 49 -17.82 8.32 -21.27
N GLU A 50 -19.11 8.05 -21.02
CA GLU A 50 -20.24 8.88 -21.48
C GLU A 50 -20.23 10.27 -20.83
N TYR A 51 -19.97 10.33 -19.52
CA TYR A 51 -20.01 11.56 -18.73
C TYR A 51 -18.62 12.17 -18.49
N TYR A 52 -17.59 11.77 -19.24
CA TYR A 52 -16.20 12.09 -18.94
C TYR A 52 -15.95 13.58 -18.68
N ASP A 53 -16.41 14.45 -19.59
CA ASP A 53 -16.20 15.90 -19.50
C ASP A 53 -16.94 16.49 -18.29
N THR A 54 -18.19 16.07 -18.06
CA THR A 54 -18.97 16.44 -16.87
C THR A 54 -18.26 16.04 -15.58
N LEU A 55 -17.67 14.83 -15.53
CA LEU A 55 -16.93 14.38 -14.35
C LEU A 55 -15.66 15.21 -14.12
N ASP A 56 -15.01 15.66 -15.18
CA ASP A 56 -13.84 16.53 -15.09
C ASP A 56 -14.21 17.91 -14.55
N GLU A 57 -15.30 18.50 -15.06
CA GLU A 57 -15.82 19.79 -14.63
C GLU A 57 -16.35 19.78 -13.18
N VAL A 58 -17.16 18.78 -12.83
CA VAL A 58 -17.85 18.72 -11.54
C VAL A 58 -16.94 18.21 -10.42
N TRP A 59 -16.14 17.18 -10.66
CA TRP A 59 -15.28 16.61 -9.62
C TRP A 59 -13.85 17.13 -9.65
N GLY A 60 -13.30 17.49 -10.81
CA GLY A 60 -11.89 17.91 -10.94
C GLY A 60 -10.88 16.90 -10.39
N LYS A 61 -11.31 15.64 -10.17
CA LYS A 61 -10.48 14.58 -9.58
C LYS A 61 -9.78 13.83 -10.70
N LYS A 62 -8.44 13.73 -10.61
CA LYS A 62 -7.64 12.88 -11.52
C LYS A 62 -8.14 11.42 -11.58
N ASN A 63 -8.61 10.88 -10.46
CA ASN A 63 -9.09 9.50 -10.39
C ASN A 63 -10.62 9.48 -10.36
N LYS A 64 -11.22 9.40 -11.55
CA LYS A 64 -12.68 9.48 -11.74
C LYS A 64 -13.45 8.28 -11.18
N VAL A 65 -12.81 7.12 -11.05
CA VAL A 65 -13.48 5.85 -10.67
C VAL A 65 -13.27 5.39 -9.23
N LYS A 66 -12.51 6.14 -8.41
CA LYS A 66 -12.21 5.75 -7.03
C LYS A 66 -13.48 5.45 -6.21
N GLU A 67 -14.36 6.43 -6.10
CA GLU A 67 -15.56 6.36 -5.24
C GLU A 67 -16.54 5.29 -5.72
N VAL A 68 -16.76 5.18 -7.03
CA VAL A 68 -17.70 4.21 -7.60
C VAL A 68 -17.16 2.77 -7.52
N SER A 69 -15.83 2.60 -7.59
CA SER A 69 -15.17 1.30 -7.38
C SER A 69 -15.33 0.83 -5.93
N GLU A 70 -15.17 1.72 -4.95
CA GLU A 70 -15.45 1.42 -3.53
C GLU A 70 -16.91 1.02 -3.32
N ARG A 71 -17.86 1.76 -3.94
CA ARG A 71 -19.30 1.43 -3.88
C ARG A 71 -19.61 0.08 -4.52
N LEU A 72 -19.01 -0.23 -5.66
CA LEU A 72 -19.20 -1.51 -6.36
C LEU A 72 -18.78 -2.67 -5.45
N LEU A 73 -17.57 -2.63 -4.91
CA LEU A 73 -17.07 -3.69 -4.04
C LEU A 73 -17.94 -3.82 -2.80
N ARG A 74 -18.28 -2.69 -2.16
CA ARG A 74 -19.17 -2.66 -0.99
C ARG A 74 -20.49 -3.35 -1.31
N HIS A 75 -21.16 -2.97 -2.39
CA HIS A 75 -22.43 -3.56 -2.79
C HIS A 75 -22.36 -5.09 -2.90
N HIS A 76 -21.39 -5.60 -3.64
CA HIS A 76 -21.22 -7.05 -3.87
C HIS A 76 -20.82 -7.84 -2.62
N ILE A 77 -19.98 -7.25 -1.75
CA ILE A 77 -19.64 -7.85 -0.46
C ILE A 77 -20.88 -7.94 0.43
N TYR A 78 -21.66 -6.86 0.54
CA TYR A 78 -22.88 -6.86 1.36
C TYR A 78 -23.94 -7.83 0.79
N LEU A 79 -24.10 -7.93 -0.53
CA LEU A 79 -24.97 -8.97 -1.12
C LEU A 79 -24.54 -10.37 -0.69
N LYS A 80 -23.23 -10.66 -0.69
CA LYS A 80 -22.73 -11.99 -0.32
C LYS A 80 -22.86 -12.30 1.17
N PHE A 81 -22.63 -11.30 2.04
CA PHE A 81 -22.48 -11.53 3.48
C PHE A 81 -23.61 -10.96 4.35
N SER A 82 -24.56 -10.20 3.80
CA SER A 82 -25.61 -9.48 4.53
C SER A 82 -26.32 -10.30 5.61
N SER A 83 -26.68 -11.55 5.33
CA SER A 83 -27.38 -12.41 6.30
C SER A 83 -26.53 -12.82 7.51
N ASN A 84 -25.20 -12.72 7.41
CA ASN A 84 -24.25 -13.17 8.42
C ASN A 84 -23.33 -12.05 8.94
N ALA A 85 -23.46 -10.84 8.40
CA ALA A 85 -22.59 -9.72 8.70
C ALA A 85 -23.20 -8.80 9.77
N LYS A 86 -22.36 -8.37 10.71
CA LYS A 86 -22.64 -7.31 11.67
C LYS A 86 -21.83 -6.07 11.34
N PHE A 87 -22.36 -4.92 11.71
CA PHE A 87 -21.65 -3.65 11.61
C PHE A 87 -20.40 -3.67 12.49
N TYR A 88 -19.23 -3.46 11.88
CA TYR A 88 -17.97 -3.34 12.61
C TYR A 88 -17.73 -1.88 13.00
N SER A 89 -17.86 -1.57 14.29
CA SER A 89 -17.90 -0.19 14.81
C SER A 89 -16.54 0.45 15.07
N SER A 90 -15.43 -0.19 14.70
CA SER A 90 -14.10 0.41 14.88
C SER A 90 -13.91 1.61 13.95
N PRO A 91 -13.42 2.76 14.46
CA PRO A 91 -13.05 3.89 13.61
C PRO A 91 -11.73 3.65 12.85
N ILE A 92 -10.99 2.59 13.20
CA ILE A 92 -9.77 2.15 12.51
C ILE A 92 -10.12 0.90 11.71
N SER A 93 -10.23 1.05 10.39
CA SER A 93 -10.51 -0.01 9.43
C SER A 93 -10.05 0.39 8.03
N CYS A 94 -10.14 -0.54 7.08
CA CYS A 94 -10.08 -0.24 5.65
C CYS A 94 -11.41 0.36 5.15
N ASP A 95 -11.51 0.64 3.84
CA ASP A 95 -12.70 1.21 3.17
C ASP A 95 -13.99 0.41 3.40
N ILE A 96 -13.83 -0.91 3.59
CA ILE A 96 -14.91 -1.84 3.90
C ILE A 96 -14.48 -2.70 5.08
N ALA A 97 -15.31 -2.75 6.12
CA ALA A 97 -15.11 -3.65 7.25
C ALA A 97 -16.42 -4.26 7.74
N LEU A 98 -16.38 -5.56 7.99
CA LEU A 98 -17.54 -6.36 8.38
C LEU A 98 -17.15 -7.31 9.50
N GLU A 99 -17.99 -7.43 10.52
CA GLU A 99 -17.86 -8.49 11.50
C GLU A 99 -18.65 -9.72 11.03
N LEU A 100 -17.97 -10.83 10.76
CA LEU A 100 -18.56 -12.13 10.42
C LEU A 100 -18.50 -13.05 11.63
N SER A 101 -19.03 -14.27 11.53
CA SER A 101 -19.07 -15.20 12.68
C SER A 101 -17.68 -15.60 13.17
N ASP A 102 -16.69 -15.71 12.28
CA ASP A 102 -15.36 -16.24 12.57
C ASP A 102 -14.21 -15.23 12.43
N VAL A 103 -14.44 -14.09 11.76
CA VAL A 103 -13.44 -13.04 11.47
C VAL A 103 -14.03 -11.64 11.55
N VAL A 104 -13.16 -10.63 11.65
CA VAL A 104 -13.45 -9.29 11.17
C VAL A 104 -12.76 -9.13 9.80
N LEU A 105 -13.55 -8.98 8.75
CA LEU A 105 -13.06 -8.86 7.38
C LEU A 105 -12.81 -7.38 7.05
N ASN A 106 -11.57 -7.03 6.71
CA ASN A 106 -11.18 -5.69 6.26
C ASN A 106 -10.74 -5.75 4.80
N ILE A 107 -11.31 -4.88 3.96
CA ILE A 107 -11.02 -4.83 2.53
C ILE A 107 -10.72 -3.38 2.16
N ASP A 108 -9.57 -3.17 1.54
CA ASP A 108 -9.12 -1.87 1.03
C ASP A 108 -9.14 -1.89 -0.49
N VAL A 109 -9.70 -0.83 -1.09
CA VAL A 109 -9.92 -0.72 -2.52
C VAL A 109 -8.93 0.28 -3.11
N LYS A 110 -8.22 -0.14 -4.15
CA LYS A 110 -7.29 0.72 -4.88
C LYS A 110 -7.70 0.75 -6.35
N THR A 111 -7.67 1.92 -6.97
CA THR A 111 -7.75 2.05 -8.42
C THR A 111 -6.41 2.52 -8.96
N ILE A 112 -5.86 1.82 -9.95
CA ILE A 112 -4.51 2.05 -10.46
C ILE A 112 -4.57 2.49 -11.92
N ASP A 113 -4.10 3.70 -12.17
CA ASP A 113 -3.93 4.26 -13.51
C ASP A 113 -2.70 3.66 -14.19
N LYS A 114 -2.91 2.92 -15.29
CA LYS A 114 -1.84 2.36 -16.12
C LYS A 114 -0.98 3.45 -16.76
N VAL A 115 -1.55 4.59 -17.14
CA VAL A 115 -0.82 5.65 -17.86
C VAL A 115 0.06 6.42 -16.90
N GLY A 116 -0.49 6.88 -15.77
CA GLY A 116 0.23 7.68 -14.79
C GLY A 116 1.08 6.90 -13.79
N ASN A 117 0.67 5.67 -13.42
CA ASN A 117 1.21 4.95 -12.26
C ASN A 117 1.40 3.44 -12.51
N SER A 118 1.85 3.04 -13.71
CA SER A 118 2.04 1.62 -14.09
C SER A 118 2.89 0.81 -13.11
N GLY A 119 3.90 1.41 -12.46
CA GLY A 119 4.73 0.74 -11.46
C GLY A 119 3.96 0.28 -10.20
N GLU A 120 2.81 0.88 -9.90
CA GLU A 120 1.95 0.50 -8.77
C GLU A 120 1.05 -0.72 -9.09
N LEU A 121 1.07 -1.21 -10.34
CA LEU A 121 0.41 -2.47 -10.71
C LEU A 121 1.11 -3.69 -10.09
N TYR A 122 2.40 -3.57 -9.75
CA TYR A 122 3.24 -4.67 -9.25
C TYR A 122 3.75 -4.46 -7.81
N THR A 123 3.54 -3.27 -7.26
CA THR A 123 3.89 -2.92 -5.89
C THR A 123 2.66 -2.43 -5.15
N THR A 124 2.51 -2.78 -3.87
CA THR A 124 1.37 -2.32 -3.08
C THR A 124 1.81 -1.38 -1.97
N GLN A 125 0.99 -0.37 -1.72
CA GLN A 125 1.22 0.68 -0.75
C GLN A 125 0.18 0.59 0.36
N PHE A 126 0.63 0.78 1.60
CA PHE A 126 -0.22 0.66 2.78
C PHE A 126 -0.04 1.84 3.70
N GLU A 127 -1.18 2.34 4.16
CA GLU A 127 -1.27 3.26 5.27
C GLU A 127 -1.35 2.50 6.60
N HIS A 128 -1.10 3.21 7.70
CA HIS A 128 -1.01 2.59 9.03
C HIS A 128 -2.31 1.90 9.46
N ASN A 129 -3.46 2.27 8.92
CA ASN A 129 -4.77 1.71 9.25
C ASN A 129 -5.17 0.48 8.41
N GLN A 130 -4.29 0.01 7.50
CA GLN A 130 -4.58 -1.07 6.56
C GLN A 130 -3.80 -2.35 6.86
N THR A 131 -3.09 -2.45 7.99
CA THR A 131 -2.32 -3.64 8.34
C THR A 131 -2.22 -3.84 9.84
N SER A 132 -2.21 -5.11 10.24
CA SER A 132 -1.82 -5.57 11.58
C SER A 132 -0.42 -6.21 11.59
N PHE A 133 0.22 -6.36 10.42
CA PHE A 133 1.52 -7.00 10.29
C PHE A 133 2.60 -6.27 11.09
N LEU A 134 3.36 -7.00 11.89
CA LEU A 134 4.46 -6.49 12.70
C LEU A 134 5.76 -6.64 11.92
N ASN A 135 6.26 -5.53 11.37
CA ASN A 135 7.49 -5.51 10.61
C ASN A 135 8.70 -5.19 11.49
N LYS A 136 9.86 -5.75 11.14
CA LYS A 136 11.15 -5.27 11.62
C LYS A 136 11.38 -3.84 11.13
N LYS A 137 12.30 -3.13 11.78
CA LYS A 137 12.63 -1.76 11.38
C LYS A 137 13.18 -1.75 9.95
N VAL A 138 12.78 -0.75 9.17
CA VAL A 138 13.17 -0.61 7.76
C VAL A 138 14.15 0.55 7.60
N LEU A 139 14.97 0.51 6.55
CA LEU A 139 15.93 1.57 6.20
C LEU A 139 17.02 1.80 7.24
N SER A 140 17.37 0.77 8.04
CA SER A 140 18.53 0.83 8.92
C SER A 140 19.80 1.03 8.10
N SER A 141 20.67 1.95 8.51
CA SER A 141 21.93 2.23 7.83
C SER A 141 22.95 2.81 8.82
N GLY A 142 24.14 2.20 8.88
CA GLY A 142 25.16 2.53 9.86
C GLY A 142 24.59 2.48 11.28
N ILE A 143 24.70 3.60 12.00
CA ILE A 143 24.20 3.72 13.38
C ILE A 143 22.69 4.04 13.47
N PHE A 144 22.04 4.37 12.35
CA PHE A 144 20.60 4.62 12.34
C PHE A 144 19.85 3.26 12.39
N PRO A 145 19.07 2.99 13.45
CA PRO A 145 18.44 1.67 13.65
C PRO A 145 17.26 1.39 12.71
N GLY A 146 16.89 2.32 11.84
CA GLY A 146 15.74 2.20 10.96
C GLY A 146 14.45 2.74 11.57
N PHE A 147 13.43 2.89 10.72
CA PHE A 147 12.09 3.32 11.10
C PHE A 147 11.20 2.12 11.44
N THR A 148 10.34 2.30 12.42
CA THR A 148 9.26 1.34 12.69
C THR A 148 8.15 1.53 11.66
N VAL A 149 7.68 0.44 11.06
CA VAL A 149 6.45 0.44 10.25
C VAL A 149 5.27 0.44 11.22
N LYS A 150 4.43 1.48 11.15
CA LYS A 150 3.29 1.61 12.05
C LYS A 150 2.11 0.79 11.52
N SER A 151 1.56 -0.08 12.36
CA SER A 151 0.39 -0.92 12.10
C SER A 151 -0.64 -0.62 13.18
N ASN A 152 -1.78 -0.04 12.82
CA ASN A 152 -2.83 0.39 13.75
C ASN A 152 -3.97 -0.62 13.85
N LEU A 153 -4.08 -1.60 12.92
CA LEU A 153 -5.02 -2.69 13.08
C LEU A 153 -4.48 -3.70 14.08
N ASN A 154 -5.37 -4.22 14.92
CA ASN A 154 -5.03 -5.35 15.79
C ASN A 154 -5.01 -6.65 14.98
N ALA A 155 -4.14 -7.59 15.35
CA ALA A 155 -4.17 -8.94 14.78
C ALA A 155 -5.47 -9.67 15.16
N ILE A 156 -5.88 -9.54 16.42
CA ILE A 156 -7.14 -10.05 16.97
C ILE A 156 -7.92 -8.85 17.51
N ASP A 157 -9.19 -8.72 17.16
CA ASP A 157 -10.03 -7.63 17.65
C ASP A 157 -10.21 -7.79 19.17
N PRO A 158 -9.82 -6.79 19.99
CA PRO A 158 -9.95 -6.91 21.43
C PRO A 158 -11.41 -7.06 21.90
N ARG A 159 -12.40 -6.63 21.12
CA ARG A 159 -13.82 -6.67 21.51
C ARG A 159 -14.48 -8.00 21.17
N THR A 160 -14.41 -8.42 19.90
CA THR A 160 -15.05 -9.65 19.40
C THR A 160 -14.18 -10.89 19.58
N LYS A 161 -12.88 -10.71 19.87
CA LYS A 161 -11.86 -11.78 19.93
C LYS A 161 -11.66 -12.53 18.60
N LYS A 162 -12.13 -11.95 17.50
CA LYS A 162 -11.99 -12.51 16.16
C LYS A 162 -10.71 -12.02 15.49
N PRO A 163 -10.03 -12.84 14.67
CA PRO A 163 -8.92 -12.36 13.86
C PRO A 163 -9.38 -11.31 12.85
N LEU A 164 -8.58 -10.24 12.68
CA LEU A 164 -8.79 -9.26 11.61
C LEU A 164 -8.05 -9.72 10.36
N LEU A 165 -8.78 -10.06 9.31
CA LEU A 165 -8.17 -10.40 8.02
C LEU A 165 -8.19 -9.17 7.12
N THR A 166 -7.09 -8.91 6.43
CA THR A 166 -6.99 -7.76 5.53
C THR A 166 -6.73 -8.21 4.10
N PHE A 167 -7.58 -7.74 3.19
CA PHE A 167 -7.44 -7.96 1.76
C PHE A 167 -7.38 -6.63 1.01
N LEU A 168 -6.59 -6.60 -0.06
CA LEU A 168 -6.57 -5.49 -0.99
C LEU A 168 -7.13 -5.91 -2.33
N VAL A 169 -7.91 -5.03 -2.93
CA VAL A 169 -8.45 -5.21 -4.27
C VAL A 169 -8.05 -4.03 -5.13
N LYS A 170 -7.18 -4.27 -6.11
CA LYS A 170 -6.76 -3.28 -7.10
C LYS A 170 -7.58 -3.46 -8.38
N ILE A 171 -8.21 -2.38 -8.85
CA ILE A 171 -8.83 -2.31 -10.17
C ILE A 171 -7.95 -1.44 -11.06
N GLY A 172 -7.44 -2.01 -12.15
CA GLY A 172 -6.63 -1.30 -13.13
C GLY A 172 -7.48 -0.54 -14.13
N TYR A 173 -7.13 0.71 -14.41
CA TYR A 173 -7.78 1.52 -15.45
C TYR A 173 -6.75 2.28 -16.30
N SER A 174 -7.21 2.84 -17.41
CA SER A 174 -6.47 3.71 -18.31
C SER A 174 -7.29 4.97 -18.54
N ASP A 175 -6.68 6.12 -18.31
CA ASP A 175 -7.25 7.43 -18.56
C ASP A 175 -6.17 8.28 -19.26
N ASP A 176 -6.47 8.78 -20.46
CA ASP A 176 -5.52 9.60 -21.23
C ASP A 176 -5.56 11.09 -20.87
N GLY A 177 -6.47 11.50 -19.99
CA GLY A 177 -6.68 12.90 -19.61
C GLY A 177 -7.30 13.75 -20.73
N ARG A 178 -7.75 13.13 -21.82
CA ARG A 178 -8.29 13.80 -23.03
C ARG A 178 -9.65 13.24 -23.46
N GLY A 179 -10.31 12.51 -22.57
CA GLY A 179 -11.65 11.98 -22.84
C GLY A 179 -11.71 10.49 -23.10
N ILE A 180 -10.61 9.75 -23.05
CA ILE A 180 -10.62 8.29 -23.26
C ILE A 180 -10.37 7.57 -21.95
N PHE A 181 -11.41 6.88 -21.45
CA PHE A 181 -11.39 6.11 -20.22
C PHE A 181 -11.75 4.65 -20.49
N ASN A 182 -10.97 3.71 -19.96
CA ASN A 182 -11.29 2.28 -19.97
C ASN A 182 -10.72 1.57 -18.73
N PHE A 183 -11.40 0.56 -18.20
CA PHE A 183 -10.73 -0.39 -17.32
C PHE A 183 -9.74 -1.24 -18.14
N ILE A 184 -8.65 -1.66 -17.50
CA ILE A 184 -7.64 -2.49 -18.16
C ILE A 184 -8.30 -3.81 -18.56
N ASN A 185 -8.27 -4.15 -19.83
CA ASN A 185 -8.73 -5.45 -20.35
C ASN A 185 -7.70 -6.03 -21.32
N SER A 186 -6.47 -6.28 -20.83
CA SER A 186 -5.31 -6.66 -21.65
C SER A 186 -4.61 -7.91 -21.12
N SER A 187 -3.75 -8.53 -21.93
CA SER A 187 -2.83 -9.60 -21.47
C SER A 187 -1.56 -9.07 -20.78
N GLN A 188 -1.24 -7.78 -20.93
CA GLN A 188 0.02 -7.22 -20.44
C GLN A 188 -0.07 -6.75 -18.99
N HIS A 189 -1.22 -6.22 -18.60
CA HIS A 189 -1.48 -5.70 -17.27
C HIS A 189 -2.75 -6.30 -16.69
N PRO A 190 -2.76 -6.59 -15.38
CA PRO A 190 -3.94 -7.14 -14.73
C PRO A 190 -5.06 -6.11 -14.69
N SER A 191 -6.28 -6.57 -14.96
CA SER A 191 -7.52 -5.83 -14.78
C SER A 191 -7.89 -5.71 -13.30
N LEU A 192 -7.70 -6.81 -12.57
CA LEU A 192 -8.05 -6.95 -11.16
C LEU A 192 -6.91 -7.68 -10.45
N VAL A 193 -6.54 -7.22 -9.25
CA VAL A 193 -5.60 -7.91 -8.36
C VAL A 193 -6.21 -8.02 -6.98
N ILE A 194 -6.31 -9.24 -6.45
CA ILE A 194 -6.74 -9.50 -5.06
C ILE A 194 -5.52 -9.97 -4.28
N THR A 195 -5.24 -9.33 -3.15
CA THR A 195 -4.07 -9.62 -2.30
C THR A 195 -4.53 -9.90 -0.87
N CYS A 196 -4.08 -11.00 -0.29
CA CYS A 196 -4.25 -11.30 1.13
C CYS A 196 -3.01 -10.84 1.91
N LEU A 197 -3.18 -9.82 2.75
CA LEU A 197 -2.10 -9.37 3.62
C LEU A 197 -2.03 -10.29 4.86
N PRO A 198 -0.84 -10.83 5.22
CA PRO A 198 -0.75 -11.66 6.41
C PRO A 198 -1.16 -10.89 7.67
N ASN A 199 -2.02 -11.51 8.46
CA ASN A 199 -2.38 -11.03 9.78
C ASN A 199 -1.14 -10.87 10.69
N GLY A 200 -1.16 -9.91 11.62
CA GLY A 200 -0.07 -9.64 12.56
C GLY A 200 0.36 -10.81 13.43
N ALA A 201 -0.55 -11.74 13.75
CA ALA A 201 -0.21 -12.96 14.48
C ALA A 201 0.67 -13.92 13.67
N LEU A 202 0.76 -13.73 12.34
CA LEU A 202 1.57 -14.54 11.44
C LEU A 202 2.92 -13.88 11.11
N SER A 203 3.22 -12.68 11.62
CA SER A 203 4.39 -11.92 11.16
C SER A 203 5.72 -12.63 11.35
N ASN A 204 5.86 -13.45 12.39
CA ASN A 204 7.06 -14.26 12.61
C ASN A 204 7.25 -15.34 11.54
N LEU A 205 6.18 -15.81 10.90
CA LEU A 205 6.27 -16.76 9.77
C LEU A 205 6.88 -16.11 8.53
N PHE A 206 7.05 -14.79 8.52
CA PHE A 206 7.68 -14.03 7.43
C PHE A 206 8.96 -13.32 7.91
N ASP A 207 9.56 -13.81 9.00
CA ASP A 207 10.73 -13.18 9.66
C ASP A 207 10.53 -11.68 9.98
N ASN A 208 9.27 -11.28 10.12
CA ASN A 208 8.85 -9.90 10.27
C ASN A 208 9.36 -8.97 9.13
N ASP A 209 9.57 -9.47 7.91
CA ASP A 209 10.27 -8.73 6.83
C ASP A 209 9.42 -8.46 5.58
N LEU A 210 8.15 -8.10 5.75
CA LEU A 210 7.25 -7.91 4.61
C LEU A 210 7.42 -6.55 3.93
N PHE A 211 7.58 -5.47 4.69
CA PHE A 211 7.72 -4.12 4.17
C PHE A 211 9.20 -3.72 4.12
N ASN A 212 9.65 -3.16 3.00
CA ASN A 212 11.08 -2.86 2.78
C ASN A 212 11.40 -1.35 2.76
N ASN A 213 10.42 -0.50 2.45
CA ASN A 213 10.59 0.94 2.38
C ASN A 213 9.27 1.69 2.61
N PHE A 214 9.36 3.03 2.59
CA PHE A 214 8.19 3.90 2.53
C PHE A 214 8.21 4.75 1.26
N LYS A 215 7.02 4.98 0.70
CA LYS A 215 6.76 5.98 -0.35
C LYS A 215 6.97 7.38 0.19
N ASP A 216 6.28 7.66 1.29
CA ASP A 216 6.16 8.98 1.88
C ASP A 216 6.65 8.96 3.32
N TYR A 217 7.05 10.12 3.80
CA TYR A 217 7.56 10.33 5.15
C TYR A 217 6.88 11.55 5.75
N ILE A 218 6.68 11.50 7.06
CA ILE A 218 6.28 12.68 7.82
C ILE A 218 7.55 13.31 8.34
N TYR A 219 7.71 14.59 8.04
CA TYR A 219 8.85 15.38 8.48
C TYR A 219 8.44 16.24 9.67
N TYR A 220 9.42 16.64 10.48
CA TYR A 220 9.22 17.75 11.38
C TYR A 220 9.16 19.06 10.58
N ASP A 221 8.48 20.06 11.13
CA ASP A 221 8.30 21.38 10.55
C ASP A 221 8.60 22.50 11.55
N ALA A 222 8.46 23.76 11.11
CA ALA A 222 8.78 24.93 11.94
C ALA A 222 8.04 24.97 13.29
N PRO A 223 6.74 24.59 13.39
CA PRO A 223 6.05 24.41 14.65
C PRO A 223 6.73 23.45 15.65
N ASN A 224 7.56 22.50 15.19
CA ASN A 224 8.25 21.58 16.09
C ASN A 224 9.49 22.20 16.77
N GLY A 225 9.87 23.42 16.39
CA GLY A 225 10.97 24.18 17.00
C GLY A 225 12.10 24.48 16.01
N ALA A 226 12.92 25.47 16.37
CA ALA A 226 13.99 25.99 15.51
C ALA A 226 14.97 24.91 15.04
N TYR A 227 15.26 23.92 15.89
CA TYR A 227 16.12 22.78 15.56
C TYR A 227 15.65 22.03 14.30
N TYR A 228 14.34 21.89 14.09
CA TYR A 228 13.75 21.09 13.01
C TYR A 228 13.49 21.87 11.72
N LYS A 229 13.88 23.15 11.66
CA LYS A 229 13.65 23.98 10.48
C LYS A 229 14.35 23.37 9.25
N PRO A 230 13.65 23.15 8.12
CA PRO A 230 14.26 22.64 6.90
C PRO A 230 15.36 23.56 6.39
N ARG A 231 16.43 22.95 5.86
CA ARG A 231 17.62 23.69 5.40
C ARG A 231 17.74 23.56 3.90
N PHE A 232 17.73 24.68 3.17
CA PHE A 232 17.94 24.67 1.72
C PHE A 232 19.37 24.25 1.40
N ILE A 233 19.55 23.37 0.40
CA ILE A 233 20.86 22.87 0.00
C ILE A 233 21.27 23.47 -1.36
N THR A 234 20.53 23.12 -2.42
CA THR A 234 20.70 23.66 -3.77
C THR A 234 19.52 23.24 -4.66
N ASN A 235 19.52 23.57 -5.95
CA ASN A 235 18.58 23.07 -6.94
C ASN A 235 18.80 21.58 -7.25
N LYS A 236 17.75 20.89 -7.72
CA LYS A 236 17.79 19.45 -7.99
C LYS A 236 18.80 19.04 -9.05
N ASP A 237 18.92 19.80 -10.13
CA ASP A 237 19.74 19.42 -11.28
C ASP A 237 21.22 19.41 -10.91
N GLU A 238 21.69 20.45 -10.21
CA GLU A 238 23.04 20.51 -9.64
C GLU A 238 23.26 19.36 -8.66
N PHE A 239 22.35 19.18 -7.69
CA PHE A 239 22.53 18.14 -6.67
C PHE A 239 22.59 16.73 -7.27
N SER A 240 21.77 16.46 -8.30
CA SER A 240 21.68 15.14 -8.93
C SER A 240 22.94 14.77 -9.72
N ALA A 241 23.66 15.75 -10.27
CA ALA A 241 24.91 15.54 -10.99
C ALA A 241 26.11 15.20 -10.09
N LEU A 242 25.99 15.42 -8.78
CA LEU A 242 27.07 15.18 -7.82
C LEU A 242 27.20 13.70 -7.43
N THR A 243 28.44 13.28 -7.16
CA THR A 243 28.71 12.01 -6.46
C THR A 243 28.19 12.05 -5.03
N ASN A 244 28.02 10.90 -4.38
CA ASN A 244 27.54 10.85 -2.99
C ASN A 244 28.45 11.62 -2.02
N GLU A 245 29.77 11.56 -2.20
CA GLU A 245 30.71 12.31 -1.37
C GLU A 245 30.58 13.81 -1.61
N SER A 246 30.54 14.23 -2.87
CA SER A 246 30.33 15.64 -3.24
C SER A 246 28.98 16.19 -2.74
N LYS A 247 27.95 15.36 -2.66
CA LYS A 247 26.66 15.72 -2.04
C LYS A 247 26.78 15.98 -0.54
N PHE A 248 27.54 15.16 0.20
CA PHE A 248 27.81 15.41 1.61
C PHE A 248 28.57 16.73 1.80
N THR A 249 29.64 16.93 1.04
CA THR A 249 30.42 18.18 1.05
C THR A 249 29.53 19.40 0.76
N LYS A 250 28.65 19.32 -0.25
CA LYS A 250 27.72 20.40 -0.57
C LYS A 250 26.80 20.73 0.60
N ILE A 251 26.27 19.72 1.30
CA ILE A 251 25.40 19.93 2.47
C ILE A 251 26.18 20.60 3.61
N GLU A 252 27.41 20.16 3.87
CA GLU A 252 28.28 20.70 4.94
C GLU A 252 28.74 22.13 4.65
N GLN A 253 28.86 22.53 3.38
CA GLN A 253 29.21 23.90 2.99
C GLN A 253 28.07 24.90 3.19
N VAL A 254 26.82 24.47 3.01
CA VAL A 254 25.65 25.36 3.02
C VAL A 254 24.81 25.24 4.29
N THR A 255 25.12 24.27 5.15
CA THR A 255 24.43 24.06 6.42
C THR A 255 25.42 23.71 7.53
N ASP A 256 25.14 24.22 8.73
CA ASP A 256 25.88 23.83 9.94
C ASP A 256 25.45 22.44 10.40
N ILE A 257 26.28 21.44 10.09
CA ILE A 257 26.10 20.05 10.52
C ILE A 257 27.03 19.80 11.71
N PRO A 258 26.49 19.52 12.91
CA PRO A 258 27.32 19.19 14.06
C PRO A 258 28.19 17.95 13.81
N GLU A 259 29.46 17.96 14.23
CA GLU A 259 30.40 16.82 14.08
C GLU A 259 29.91 15.52 14.73
N THR A 260 29.00 15.65 15.70
CA THR A 260 28.36 14.52 16.38
C THR A 260 27.36 13.78 15.50
N TRP A 261 26.85 14.43 14.45
CA TRP A 261 25.97 13.80 13.47
C TRP A 261 26.76 12.87 12.58
N LYS A 262 26.20 11.69 12.27
CA LYS A 262 26.84 10.71 11.40
C LYS A 262 26.19 10.69 10.05
N ARG A 263 27.00 10.72 8.99
CA ARG A 263 26.54 10.55 7.61
C ARG A 263 25.81 9.22 7.47
N VAL A 264 24.66 9.24 6.81
CA VAL A 264 23.85 8.06 6.51
C VAL A 264 23.52 8.06 5.02
N LEU A 265 23.78 6.91 4.39
CA LEU A 265 23.44 6.66 3.00
C LEU A 265 22.47 5.48 2.94
N TRP A 266 21.36 5.65 2.22
CA TRP A 266 20.45 4.56 1.93
C TRP A 266 19.95 4.64 0.49
N SER A 267 20.38 3.69 -0.35
CA SER A 267 20.13 3.73 -1.80
C SER A 267 20.55 5.10 -2.36
N ASN A 268 19.59 5.92 -2.82
CA ASN A 268 19.84 7.26 -3.37
C ASN A 268 19.55 8.39 -2.37
N LYS A 269 19.23 8.08 -1.12
CA LYS A 269 18.97 9.06 -0.06
C LYS A 269 20.24 9.34 0.74
N ILE A 270 20.56 10.62 0.84
CA ILE A 270 21.72 11.13 1.57
C ILE A 270 21.23 11.94 2.78
N GLY A 271 21.92 11.81 3.89
CA GLY A 271 21.51 12.46 5.11
C GLY A 271 22.42 12.24 6.29
N TYR A 272 21.93 12.64 7.46
CA TYR A 272 22.66 12.60 8.71
C TYR A 272 21.78 12.06 9.82
N PHE A 273 22.36 11.31 10.74
CA PHE A 273 21.68 10.87 11.96
C PHE A 273 22.25 11.59 13.17
N ASP A 274 21.39 12.35 13.84
CA ASP A 274 21.65 12.91 15.15
C ASP A 274 21.37 11.84 16.22
N SER A 275 22.44 11.30 16.81
CA SER A 275 22.33 10.26 17.85
C SER A 275 21.77 10.80 19.16
N LYS A 276 22.01 12.08 19.48
CA LYS A 276 21.56 12.72 20.72
C LYS A 276 20.05 12.90 20.70
N ASN A 277 19.53 13.43 19.59
CA ASN A 277 18.09 13.64 19.39
C ASN A 277 17.37 12.45 18.74
N LYS A 278 18.09 11.35 18.46
CA LYS A 278 17.59 10.17 17.73
C LYS A 278 16.81 10.52 16.46
N THR A 279 17.29 11.52 15.73
CA THR A 279 16.59 12.13 14.60
C THR A 279 17.40 11.94 13.31
N LEU A 280 16.74 11.40 12.29
CA LEU A 280 17.32 11.30 10.96
C LEU A 280 16.99 12.55 10.15
N TRP A 281 17.95 13.04 9.40
CA TRP A 281 17.82 14.16 8.49
C TRP A 281 18.11 13.68 7.07
N TRP A 282 17.21 13.89 6.12
CA TRP A 282 17.37 13.46 4.73
C TRP A 282 17.23 14.60 3.75
N THR A 283 17.91 14.48 2.62
CA THR A 283 17.66 15.33 1.46
C THR A 283 16.31 14.99 0.85
N VAL A 284 15.49 16.02 0.62
CA VAL A 284 14.12 15.93 0.10
C VAL A 284 13.97 16.93 -1.04
N GLU A 285 13.43 16.46 -2.16
CA GLU A 285 13.07 17.29 -3.29
C GLU A 285 11.76 18.05 -3.00
N LYS A 286 11.73 19.35 -3.28
CA LYS A 286 10.54 20.20 -3.16
C LYS A 286 10.35 20.99 -4.44
N LYS A 287 9.15 20.89 -5.01
CA LYS A 287 8.77 21.67 -6.19
C LYS A 287 8.34 23.08 -5.77
N LYS A 288 8.88 24.10 -6.43
CA LYS A 288 8.47 25.51 -6.30
C LYS A 288 8.22 26.07 -7.69
N GLY A 289 6.95 26.22 -8.07
CA GLY A 289 6.57 26.59 -9.43
C GLY A 289 7.05 25.54 -10.45
N ARG A 290 7.92 25.95 -11.37
CA ARG A 290 8.53 25.06 -12.39
C ARG A 290 9.89 24.48 -11.98
N HIS A 291 10.41 24.85 -10.81
CA HIS A 291 11.74 24.45 -10.34
C HIS A 291 11.66 23.43 -9.21
N TRP A 292 12.70 22.61 -9.08
CA TRP A 292 12.86 21.65 -8.00
C TRP A 292 14.10 21.97 -7.18
N ASP A 293 13.92 22.05 -5.88
CA ASP A 293 14.94 22.35 -4.90
C ASP A 293 15.20 21.15 -3.99
N ILE A 294 16.41 21.06 -3.45
CA ILE A 294 16.80 20.09 -2.44
C ILE A 294 16.90 20.76 -1.09
N TYR A 295 16.27 20.15 -0.10
CA TYR A 295 16.32 20.57 1.29
C TYR A 295 16.73 19.41 2.18
N LEU A 296 17.41 19.70 3.29
CA LEU A 296 17.61 18.76 4.38
C LEU A 296 16.45 18.89 5.38
N TYR A 297 15.67 17.82 5.53
CA TYR A 297 14.52 17.75 6.44
C TYR A 297 14.74 16.72 7.53
N ALA A 298 14.36 17.07 8.76
CA ALA A 298 14.26 16.11 9.86
C ALA A 298 13.06 15.19 9.66
N VAL A 299 13.29 13.89 9.72
CA VAL A 299 12.31 12.85 9.45
C VAL A 299 11.73 12.39 10.77
N LYS A 300 10.41 12.52 10.93
CA LYS A 300 9.69 12.08 12.13
C LYS A 300 9.41 10.58 12.09
N LYS A 301 8.88 10.11 10.96
CA LYS A 301 8.56 8.68 10.72
C LYS A 301 8.27 8.41 9.25
N GLY A 302 8.34 7.14 8.85
CA GLY A 302 7.74 6.66 7.62
C GLY A 302 6.22 6.82 7.64
N ASN A 303 5.62 7.13 6.49
CA ASN A 303 4.18 7.25 6.32
C ASN A 303 3.64 6.01 5.62
N THR A 304 3.68 5.96 4.29
CA THR A 304 3.07 4.87 3.52
C THR A 304 4.09 3.78 3.21
N ALA A 305 3.94 2.59 3.80
CA ALA A 305 4.86 1.47 3.61
C ALA A 305 4.60 0.77 2.27
N ARG A 306 5.60 0.06 1.72
CA ARG A 306 5.45 -0.72 0.48
C ARG A 306 6.00 -2.14 0.62
N PHE A 307 5.44 -3.06 -0.17
CA PHE A 307 6.01 -4.36 -0.45
C PHE A 307 5.84 -4.74 -1.93
N ASN A 308 6.57 -5.78 -2.36
CA ASN A 308 6.42 -6.39 -3.68
C ASN A 308 5.37 -7.52 -3.61
N ASP A 309 4.35 -7.45 -4.46
CA ASP A 309 3.22 -8.38 -4.47
C ASP A 309 3.68 -9.84 -4.62
N GLU A 310 4.77 -10.09 -5.34
CA GLU A 310 5.36 -11.41 -5.55
C GLU A 310 5.76 -12.11 -4.23
N TRP A 311 6.05 -11.35 -3.17
CA TRP A 311 6.43 -11.91 -1.87
C TRP A 311 5.26 -12.62 -1.17
N LEU A 312 4.03 -12.29 -1.57
CA LEU A 312 2.81 -12.88 -1.02
C LEU A 312 2.14 -13.84 -2.01
N GLU A 313 2.72 -14.12 -3.18
CA GLU A 313 2.13 -15.04 -4.15
C GLU A 313 2.06 -16.47 -3.59
N GLU A 314 3.16 -16.99 -3.06
CA GLU A 314 3.22 -18.32 -2.43
C GLU A 314 2.82 -18.25 -0.96
N ARG A 315 1.66 -18.81 -0.60
CA ARG A 315 1.16 -18.91 0.77
C ARG A 315 0.82 -20.35 1.13
N TYR A 316 0.80 -20.65 2.42
CA TYR A 316 0.54 -21.99 2.91
C TYR A 316 -0.52 -21.97 4.00
N ASN A 317 -1.45 -22.91 3.96
CA ASN A 317 -2.45 -23.07 5.01
C ASN A 317 -1.92 -23.89 6.20
N SER A 318 -2.77 -24.21 7.18
CA SER A 318 -2.35 -24.95 8.38
C SER A 318 -1.73 -26.32 8.06
N ASN A 319 -2.18 -26.97 6.99
CA ASN A 319 -1.69 -28.26 6.51
C ASN A 319 -0.49 -28.16 5.57
N ASN A 320 0.15 -26.99 5.46
CA ASN A 320 1.24 -26.71 4.52
C ASN A 320 0.84 -26.91 3.04
N LYS A 321 -0.46 -26.85 2.73
CA LYS A 321 -0.92 -26.85 1.34
C LYS A 321 -0.72 -25.45 0.76
N LEU A 322 -0.07 -25.41 -0.40
CA LEU A 322 0.16 -24.19 -1.17
C LEU A 322 -1.17 -23.59 -1.66
N TRP A 323 -1.31 -22.28 -1.52
CA TRP A 323 -2.36 -21.48 -2.13
C TRP A 323 -1.81 -20.11 -2.56
N ARG A 324 -2.55 -19.38 -3.39
CA ARG A 324 -2.12 -18.09 -3.94
C ARG A 324 -2.61 -16.90 -3.12
N GLY A 325 -1.70 -16.22 -2.44
CA GLY A 325 -1.97 -15.01 -1.66
C GLY A 325 -2.10 -13.73 -2.48
N VAL A 326 -1.71 -13.78 -3.76
CA VAL A 326 -2.02 -12.75 -4.75
C VAL A 326 -2.63 -13.42 -5.98
N ARG A 327 -3.77 -12.90 -6.44
CA ARG A 327 -4.45 -13.38 -7.64
C ARG A 327 -4.63 -12.23 -8.62
N LYS A 328 -4.08 -12.38 -9.82
CA LYS A 328 -4.07 -11.38 -10.89
C LYS A 328 -4.95 -11.89 -12.03
N TYR A 329 -5.93 -11.09 -12.44
CA TYR A 329 -6.84 -11.43 -13.53
C TYR A 329 -6.60 -10.49 -14.70
N TYR A 330 -6.59 -11.07 -15.89
CA TYR A 330 -6.35 -10.40 -17.16
C TYR A 330 -7.55 -10.64 -18.06
N LYS A 331 -7.85 -9.69 -18.93
CA LYS A 331 -8.96 -9.78 -19.89
C LYS A 331 -10.29 -10.19 -19.23
N ILE A 332 -10.64 -9.55 -18.11
CA ILE A 332 -11.82 -9.93 -17.31
C ILE A 332 -13.14 -9.89 -18.08
N TYR A 333 -13.25 -9.08 -19.13
CA TYR A 333 -14.45 -9.03 -19.97
C TYR A 333 -14.62 -10.25 -20.89
N ASP A 334 -13.62 -11.11 -21.05
CA ASP A 334 -13.77 -12.36 -21.81
C ASP A 334 -14.75 -13.33 -21.12
N ILE A 335 -14.97 -13.18 -19.81
CA ILE A 335 -16.01 -13.91 -19.06
C ILE A 335 -17.40 -13.63 -19.63
N LEU A 336 -17.64 -12.41 -20.13
CA LEU A 336 -18.94 -12.02 -20.67
C LEU A 336 -19.24 -12.70 -22.02
N LYS A 337 -18.19 -13.04 -22.78
CA LYS A 337 -18.29 -13.63 -24.13
C LYS A 337 -18.56 -15.14 -24.14
N LYS A 338 -18.26 -15.86 -23.06
CA LYS A 338 -18.24 -17.34 -23.02
C LYS A 338 -19.61 -18.04 -23.11
N ASN A 339 -20.73 -17.31 -23.12
CA ASN A 339 -22.08 -17.90 -23.15
C ASN A 339 -22.90 -17.51 -24.39
N HIS A 340 -22.26 -17.03 -25.46
CA HIS A 340 -22.91 -16.84 -26.77
C HIS A 340 -22.65 -17.99 -27.76
N ASN A 341 -22.13 -19.13 -27.28
CA ASN A 341 -21.96 -20.36 -28.04
C ASN A 341 -22.75 -21.50 -27.41
#